data_AF-A0A2S9G6S2-F1
#
_entry.id   AF-A0A2S9G6S2-F1
#
_cell.length_a   1.000
_cell.length_b   1.000
_cell.length_c   1.000
_cell.angle_alpha   90.00
_cell.angle_beta   90.00
_cell.angle_gamma   90.00
#
_symmetry.space_group_name_H-M   'P 1'
#
loop_
_entity.id
_entity.type
_entity.pdbx_description
1 polymer ?
#
loop_
_entity_poly.entity_id
_entity_poly.type
_entity_poly.pdbx_seq_one_letter_code
_entity_poly.pdbx_strand_id
1 'polypeptide(L)'
;PIDPWWRRDNGLAFDLLSSYSAGEKVTIGHAGGVITIDLVESRDAYRESLRVRLGEPYRTMLGHFRHEVGHYYQNILVENGPGAE
;
A
#
# COMPACT_ATOMS: atom_id res chain seq x y z
N PRO A 1 -19.09 1.36 0.47
CA PRO A 1 -17.93 2.19 0.09
C PRO A 1 -16.56 1.51 0.25
N ILE A 2 -16.49 0.27 0.77
CA ILE A 2 -15.36 -0.62 0.56
C ILE A 2 -15.97 -2.00 0.25
N ASP A 3 -15.81 -2.47 -0.98
CA ASP A 3 -16.13 -3.85 -1.33
C ASP A 3 -14.84 -4.67 -1.20
N PRO A 4 -14.86 -5.82 -0.50
CA PRO A 4 -13.67 -6.65 -0.43
C PRO A 4 -13.38 -7.27 -1.80
N TRP A 5 -12.10 -7.47 -2.10
CA TRP A 5 -11.65 -8.00 -3.40
C TRP A 5 -12.35 -9.30 -3.81
N TRP A 6 -12.66 -10.20 -2.88
CA TRP A 6 -13.35 -11.47 -3.19
C TRP A 6 -14.84 -11.31 -3.54
N ARG A 7 -15.44 -10.13 -3.34
CA ARG A 7 -16.85 -9.86 -3.63
C ARG A 7 -17.05 -9.15 -4.97
N ARG A 8 -16.07 -8.38 -5.44
CA ARG A 8 -16.19 -7.52 -6.61
C ARG A 8 -14.83 -7.29 -7.25
N ASP A 9 -14.79 -7.29 -8.58
CA ASP A 9 -13.62 -6.85 -9.34
C ASP A 9 -13.20 -5.43 -8.91
N ASN A 10 -11.90 -5.24 -8.67
CA ASN A 10 -11.31 -4.04 -8.09
C ASN A 10 -11.80 -3.71 -6.66
N GLY A 11 -12.26 -4.70 -5.90
CA GLY A 11 -12.43 -4.57 -4.45
C GLY A 11 -11.08 -4.49 -3.73
N LEU A 12 -11.10 -4.08 -2.46
CA LEU A 12 -9.89 -3.87 -1.66
C LEU A 12 -9.37 -5.20 -1.07
N ALA A 13 -8.06 -5.44 -1.20
CA ALA A 13 -7.32 -6.47 -0.48
C ALA A 13 -5.93 -5.98 -0.09
N PHE A 14 -5.28 -6.72 0.83
CA PHE A 14 -3.91 -6.46 1.25
C PHE A 14 -3.04 -7.70 1.12
N ASP A 15 -1.91 -7.55 0.45
CA ASP A 15 -0.81 -8.51 0.47
C ASP A 15 0.23 -8.04 1.47
N LEU A 16 0.23 -8.68 2.65
CA LEU A 16 1.19 -8.40 3.72
C LEU A 16 2.37 -9.37 3.60
N LEU A 17 3.33 -9.00 2.75
CA LEU A 17 4.50 -9.82 2.43
C LEU A 17 5.70 -9.36 3.26
N SER A 18 6.76 -10.17 3.34
CA SER A 18 7.97 -9.80 4.08
C SER A 18 9.19 -10.16 3.26
N SER A 19 9.86 -9.14 2.73
CA SER A 19 11.11 -9.33 1.98
C SER A 19 12.20 -9.98 2.83
N TYR A 20 12.16 -9.74 4.14
CA TYR A 20 13.12 -10.30 5.08
C TYR A 20 12.99 -11.82 5.23
N SER A 21 11.78 -12.35 5.36
CA SER A 21 11.56 -13.80 5.53
C SER A 21 11.54 -14.54 4.20
N ALA A 22 11.09 -13.90 3.12
CA ALA A 22 11.09 -14.48 1.79
C ALA A 22 12.48 -14.46 1.13
N GLY A 23 13.37 -13.57 1.57
CA GLY A 23 14.70 -13.41 0.99
C GLY A 23 14.69 -12.74 -0.39
N GLU A 24 13.55 -12.21 -0.82
CA GLU A 24 13.35 -11.56 -2.12
C GLU A 24 12.71 -10.18 -1.95
N LYS A 25 12.88 -9.31 -2.95
CA LYS A 25 12.34 -7.96 -2.91
C LYS A 25 10.82 -7.99 -3.06
N VAL A 26 10.11 -7.41 -2.10
CA VAL A 26 8.67 -7.12 -2.23
C VAL A 26 8.52 -5.81 -3.00
N THR A 27 7.73 -5.84 -4.07
CA THR A 27 7.31 -4.61 -4.76
C THR A 27 6.03 -4.12 -4.12
N ILE A 28 6.11 -2.93 -3.54
CA ILE A 28 5.01 -2.25 -2.85
C ILE A 28 4.21 -1.46 -3.88
N GLY A 29 2.88 -1.44 -3.74
CA GLY A 29 2.01 -0.62 -4.57
C GLY A 29 0.58 -1.14 -4.63
N HIS A 30 -0.16 -0.62 -5.60
CA HIS A 30 -1.57 -0.92 -5.84
C HIS A 30 -1.78 -1.52 -7.23
N ALA A 31 -2.36 -2.73 -7.29
CA ALA A 31 -2.72 -3.40 -8.54
C ALA A 31 -4.11 -4.04 -8.43
N GLY A 32 -5.08 -3.57 -9.23
CA GLY A 32 -6.42 -4.15 -9.29
C GLY A 32 -7.15 -4.21 -7.94
N GLY A 33 -6.93 -3.22 -7.05
CA GLY A 33 -7.50 -3.19 -5.71
C GLY A 33 -6.67 -3.92 -4.63
N VAL A 34 -5.59 -4.61 -5.01
CA VAL A 34 -4.66 -5.25 -4.08
C VAL A 34 -3.55 -4.28 -3.70
N ILE A 35 -3.43 -3.97 -2.42
CA ILE A 35 -2.37 -3.16 -1.84
C ILE A 35 -1.30 -4.08 -1.25
N THR A 36 -0.07 -3.98 -1.75
CA THR A 36 1.06 -4.76 -1.22
C THR A 36 1.88 -3.93 -0.25
N ILE A 37 2.09 -4.45 0.96
CA ILE A 37 2.92 -3.83 2.01
C ILE A 37 4.03 -4.80 2.40
N ASP A 38 5.27 -4.29 2.45
CA ASP A 38 6.41 -5.04 2.98
C ASP A 38 6.47 -4.92 4.51
N LEU A 39 6.16 -6.00 5.21
CA LEU A 39 6.14 -6.13 6.67
C LEU A 39 7.49 -5.89 7.32
N VAL A 40 8.60 -5.94 6.57
CA VAL A 40 9.92 -5.56 7.13
C VAL A 40 9.93 -4.11 7.63
N GLU A 41 9.07 -3.23 7.10
CA GLU A 41 8.89 -1.86 7.58
C GLU A 41 8.35 -1.78 9.02
N SER A 42 7.79 -2.88 9.57
CA SER A 42 7.46 -2.94 10.99
C SER A 42 8.69 -2.87 11.89
N ARG A 43 9.88 -3.22 11.39
CA ARG A 43 11.15 -3.16 12.13
C ARG A 43 11.70 -1.74 12.11
N ASP A 44 11.79 -1.13 13.28
CA ASP A 44 12.17 0.27 13.45
C ASP A 44 13.48 0.65 12.76
N ALA A 45 14.53 -0.16 12.91
CA ALA A 45 15.84 0.10 12.28
C ALA A 45 15.75 0.12 10.74
N TYR A 46 14.99 -0.81 10.16
CA TYR A 46 14.80 -0.85 8.71
C TYR A 46 13.99 0.35 8.24
N ARG A 47 12.86 0.64 8.91
CA ARG A 47 12.00 1.78 8.58
C ARG A 47 12.73 3.12 8.68
N GLU A 48 13.52 3.31 9.73
CA GLU A 48 14.32 4.53 9.91
C GLU A 48 15.40 4.64 8.84
N SER A 49 16.07 3.54 8.49
CA SER A 49 17.02 3.55 7.38
C SER A 49 16.37 3.94 6.05
N LEU A 50 15.13 3.52 5.79
CA LEU A 50 14.38 3.91 4.59
C LEU A 50 14.00 5.38 4.64
N ARG A 51 13.47 5.85 5.78
CA ARG A 51 13.09 7.25 5.99
C ARG A 51 14.25 8.18 5.64
N VAL A 52 15.45 7.90 6.18
CA VAL A 52 16.65 8.69 5.90
C VAL A 52 17.08 8.60 4.44
N ARG A 53 17.12 7.38 3.87
CA ARG A 53 17.52 7.16 2.46
C ARG A 53 16.62 7.88 1.46
N LEU A 54 15.32 7.94 1.75
CA LEU A 54 14.31 8.58 0.89
C LEU A 54 14.12 10.07 1.21
N GLY A 55 14.84 10.60 2.22
CA GLY A 55 14.71 12.02 2.62
C GLY A 55 13.35 12.36 3.22
N GLU A 56 12.67 11.38 3.81
CA GLU A 56 11.32 11.55 4.35
C GLU A 56 11.39 12.21 5.74
N PRO A 57 10.62 13.27 6.01
CA PRO A 57 10.58 13.88 7.34
C PRO A 57 9.93 12.94 8.37
N TYR A 58 9.04 12.06 7.92
CA TYR A 58 8.29 11.13 8.77
C TYR A 58 7.91 9.88 7.97
N ARG A 59 8.19 8.69 8.50
CA ARG A 59 7.78 7.40 7.92
C ARG A 59 7.21 6.48 8.99
N THR A 60 5.98 6.01 8.79
CA THR A 60 5.33 5.03 9.67
C THR A 60 4.55 4.02 8.88
N MET A 61 4.36 2.82 9.46
CA MET A 61 3.50 1.79 8.88
C MET A 61 2.09 2.33 8.63
N LEU A 62 1.49 3.00 9.62
CA LEU A 62 0.15 3.57 9.46
C LEU A 62 0.10 4.63 8.35
N GLY A 63 1.13 5.48 8.24
CA GLY A 63 1.24 6.45 7.15
C GLY A 63 1.29 5.76 5.78
N HIS A 64 2.07 4.68 5.67
CA HIS A 64 2.18 3.89 4.45
C HIS A 64 0.86 3.22 4.07
N PHE A 65 0.18 2.56 5.02
CA PHE A 65 -1.17 2.03 4.79
C PHE A 65 -2.14 3.10 4.30
N ARG A 66 -2.12 4.29 4.91
CA ARG A 66 -2.99 5.40 4.49
C ARG A 66 -2.65 5.93 3.09
N HIS A 67 -1.38 5.93 2.70
CA HIS A 67 -0.95 6.31 1.36
C HIS A 67 -1.53 5.37 0.31
N GLU A 68 -1.33 4.06 0.47
CA GLU A 68 -1.81 3.07 -0.49
C GLU A 68 -3.35 2.97 -0.53
N VAL A 69 -4.02 3.07 0.63
CA VAL A 69 -5.49 3.16 0.66
C VAL A 69 -5.98 4.45 -0.01
N GLY A 70 -5.19 5.53 0.06
CA GLY A 70 -5.45 6.75 -0.69
C GLY A 70 -5.46 6.52 -2.20
N HIS A 71 -4.47 5.79 -2.73
CA HIS A 71 -4.44 5.39 -4.15
C HIS A 71 -5.65 4.56 -4.55
N TYR A 72 -6.08 3.62 -3.70
CA TYR A 72 -7.32 2.86 -3.94
C TYR A 72 -8.53 3.79 -4.11
N TYR A 73 -8.74 4.73 -3.17
CA TYR A 73 -9.85 5.67 -3.25
C TYR A 73 -9.75 6.63 -4.44
N GLN A 74 -8.56 7.11 -4.77
CA GLN A 74 -8.34 7.92 -5.97
C GLN A 74 -8.79 7.15 -7.22
N ASN A 75 -8.41 5.87 -7.32
CA ASN A 75 -8.79 5.04 -8.46
C ASN A 75 -10.32 4.89 -8.60
N ILE A 76 -11.05 4.66 -7.50
CA ILE A 76 -12.52 4.44 -7.57
C ILE A 76 -13.36 5.72 -7.58
N LEU A 77 -12.86 6.84 -7.07
CA LEU A 77 -13.63 8.10 -6.95
C LEU A 77 -13.28 9.11 -8.03
N VAL A 78 -12.02 9.17 -8.46
CA VAL A 78 -11.49 10.22 -9.34
C VAL A 78 -11.19 9.68 -10.72
N GLU A 79 -10.55 8.51 -10.83
CA GLU A 79 -10.12 7.98 -12.13
C GLU A 79 -11.21 7.17 -12.84
N ASN A 80 -12.00 6.40 -12.09
CA ASN A 80 -13.06 5.53 -12.63
C ASN A 80 -14.44 5.84 -12.01
N GLY A 81 -14.53 6.90 -11.22
CA GLY A 81 -15.77 7.31 -10.57
C GLY A 81 -16.70 8.08 -11.51
N PRO A 82 -17.97 8.29 -11.13
CA PRO A 82 -18.93 9.05 -11.95
C PRO A 82 -18.51 10.50 -12.26
N GLY A 83 -17.57 11.06 -11.50
CA GLY A 83 -17.01 12.40 -11.74
C GLY A 83 -15.72 12.40 -12.57
N ALA A 84 -15.31 11.25 -13.12
CA ALA A 84 -14.14 11.11 -13.98
C ALA A 84 -14.41 11.41 -15.46
N GLU A 85 -15.70 11.52 -15.84
CA GLU A 85 -16.14 11.93 -17.18
C GLU A 85 -16.06 13.45 -17.41
#